data_AF-A0A7Z0WKY6-F1
#
_entry.id   AF-A0A7Z0WKY6-F1
#
_cell.length_a   1.000
_cell.length_b   1.000
_cell.length_c   1.000
_cell.angle_alpha   90.00
_cell.angle_beta   90.00
_cell.angle_gamma   90.00
#
_symmetry.space_group_name_H-M   'P 1'
#
loop_
_entity.id
_entity.type
_entity.pdbx_description
1 polymer ?
#
loop_
_entity_poly.entity_id
_entity_poly.type
_entity_poly.pdbx_seq_one_letter_code
_entity_poly.pdbx_strand_id
1 'polypeptide(L)'
;MHASLFSLVTADDPTVVFGWGMEIVDHQDGDESRKTIVHIGSPKGQGTVSMHESAEHARNRWSMVVPVDIVWDADDWADAIRLTSANVLDRDGSPYRHPQL
;
A
#
# COMPACT_ATOMS: atom_id res chain seq x y z
N MET A 1 -11.15 -7.95 18.46
CA MET A 1 -11.25 -6.98 17.35
C MET A 1 -10.08 -6.00 17.31
N HIS A 2 -9.38 -5.95 16.19
CA HIS A 2 -8.33 -5.00 15.83
C HIS A 2 -8.65 -4.40 14.45
N ALA A 3 -8.25 -3.15 14.21
CA ALA A 3 -8.39 -2.52 12.90
C ALA A 3 -7.08 -1.81 12.53
N SER A 4 -6.55 -2.14 11.35
CA SER A 4 -5.35 -1.55 10.79
C SER A 4 -5.71 -0.73 9.56
N LEU A 5 -5.22 0.51 9.49
CA LEU A 5 -5.30 1.28 8.24
C LEU A 5 -4.17 0.84 7.32
N PHE A 6 -4.41 0.94 6.02
CA PHE A 6 -3.38 0.77 5.00
C PHE A 6 -3.65 1.65 3.79
N SER A 7 -2.63 1.82 2.97
CA SER A 7 -2.72 2.45 1.67
C SER A 7 -2.39 1.45 0.58
N LEU A 8 -3.08 1.58 -0.56
CA LEU A 8 -2.65 0.97 -1.82
C LEU A 8 -1.84 2.01 -2.57
N VAL A 9 -0.59 1.67 -2.88
CA VAL A 9 0.35 2.54 -3.58
C VAL A 9 0.72 1.92 -4.91
N THR A 10 1.14 2.70 -5.90
CA THR A 10 1.64 2.10 -7.14
C THR A 10 3.00 1.45 -6.87
N ALA A 11 3.24 0.28 -7.48
CA ALA A 11 4.47 -0.47 -7.23
C ALA A 11 5.71 0.19 -7.86
N ASP A 12 5.51 1.04 -8.87
CA ASP A 12 6.55 1.80 -9.56
C ASP A 12 6.93 3.10 -8.84
N ASP A 13 5.97 3.75 -8.19
CA ASP A 13 6.17 4.96 -7.41
C ASP A 13 5.33 4.87 -6.12
N PRO A 14 5.93 4.43 -4.99
CA PRO A 14 5.20 4.28 -3.76
C PRO A 14 4.62 5.61 -3.29
N THR A 15 5.12 6.78 -3.71
CA THR A 15 4.58 8.10 -3.34
C THR A 15 3.17 8.35 -3.89
N VAL A 16 2.75 7.57 -4.89
CA VAL A 16 1.44 7.67 -5.54
C VAL A 16 0.44 6.76 -4.84
N VAL A 17 -0.43 7.35 -4.01
CA VAL A 17 -1.54 6.64 -3.39
C VAL A 17 -2.64 6.37 -4.42
N PHE A 18 -2.91 5.09 -4.68
CA PHE A 18 -4.02 4.63 -5.51
C PHE A 18 -5.33 4.53 -4.71
N GLY A 19 -5.25 4.16 -3.44
CA GLY A 19 -6.41 4.03 -2.56
C GLY A 19 -6.06 3.90 -1.08
N TRP A 20 -7.09 3.99 -0.25
CA TRP A 20 -7.00 3.85 1.20
C TRP A 20 -7.87 2.69 1.64
N GLY A 21 -7.41 1.93 2.64
CA GLY A 21 -8.13 0.79 3.15
C GLY A 21 -8.03 0.65 4.66
N MET A 22 -8.93 -0.16 5.19
CA MET A 22 -8.92 -0.61 6.57
C MET A 22 -9.15 -2.11 6.59
N GLU A 23 -8.25 -2.84 7.21
CA GLU A 23 -8.41 -4.24 7.52
C GLU A 23 -8.87 -4.39 8.97
N ILE A 24 -9.98 -5.08 9.16
CA ILE A 24 -10.56 -5.40 10.45
C ILE A 24 -10.36 -6.89 10.68
N VAL A 25 -9.66 -7.21 11.76
CA VAL A 25 -9.43 -8.58 12.21
C VAL A 25 -10.20 -8.78 13.51
N ASP A 26 -11.12 -9.73 13.53
CA ASP A 26 -11.81 -10.12 14.76
C ASP A 26 -11.51 -11.57 15.13
N HIS A 27 -11.12 -11.76 16.38
CA HIS A 27 -10.83 -13.06 16.96
C HIS A 27 -11.95 -13.38 17.95
N GLN A 28 -12.84 -14.29 17.58
CA GLN A 28 -13.91 -14.77 18.46
C GLN A 28 -13.85 -16.29 18.54
N ASP A 29 -13.86 -16.83 19.76
CA ASP A 29 -13.93 -18.27 20.04
C ASP A 29 -12.92 -19.15 19.28
N GLY A 30 -11.73 -18.61 18.99
CA GLY A 30 -10.66 -19.32 18.29
C GLY A 30 -10.73 -19.28 16.75
N ASP A 31 -11.73 -18.59 16.18
CA ASP A 31 -11.82 -18.31 14.75
C ASP A 31 -11.38 -16.86 14.47
N GLU A 32 -10.66 -16.67 13.36
CA GLU A 32 -10.18 -15.37 12.90
C GLU A 32 -10.97 -14.95 11.67
N SER A 33 -11.81 -13.93 11.83
CA SER A 33 -12.52 -13.31 10.71
C SER A 33 -11.80 -12.05 10.27
N ARG A 34 -11.56 -11.95 8.95
CA ARG A 34 -11.00 -10.75 8.33
C ARG A 34 -12.02 -10.10 7.42
N LYS A 35 -12.06 -8.77 7.47
CA LYS A 35 -12.83 -7.94 6.55
C LYS A 35 -12.01 -6.73 6.18
N THR A 36 -11.93 -6.45 4.90
CA THR A 36 -11.22 -5.28 4.39
C THR A 36 -12.19 -4.38 3.64
N ILE A 37 -12.12 -3.08 3.93
CA ILE A 37 -12.86 -2.05 3.21
C ILE A 37 -11.83 -1.17 2.51
N VAL A 38 -11.97 -0.98 1.21
CA VAL A 38 -11.07 -0.12 0.40
C VAL A 38 -11.87 0.95 -0.31
N HIS A 39 -11.34 2.17 -0.29
CA HIS A 39 -11.77 3.29 -1.10
C HIS A 39 -10.70 3.64 -2.15
N ILE A 40 -11.03 3.50 -3.42
CA ILE A 40 -10.20 3.87 -4.56
C ILE A 40 -10.60 5.26 -5.04
N GLY A 41 -9.63 6.18 -5.05
CA GLY A 41 -9.82 7.51 -5.59
C GLY A 41 -9.94 7.47 -7.11
N SER A 42 -10.90 8.21 -7.67
CA SER A 42 -10.98 8.43 -9.12
C SER A 42 -10.69 9.89 -9.42
N PRO A 43 -9.76 10.20 -10.35
CA PRO A 43 -9.56 11.57 -10.83
C PRO A 43 -10.81 12.17 -11.48
N LYS A 44 -11.77 11.33 -11.88
CA LYS A 44 -13.01 11.70 -12.56
C LYS A 44 -14.21 11.90 -11.61
N GLY A 45 -13.98 11.90 -10.29
CA GLY A 45 -14.92 12.41 -9.29
C GLY A 45 -15.67 11.35 -8.47
N GLN A 46 -16.09 10.23 -9.04
CA GLN A 46 -16.66 9.13 -8.25
C GLN A 46 -15.62 8.06 -7.95
N GLY A 47 -15.11 8.08 -6.72
CA GLY A 47 -14.33 6.98 -6.17
C GLY A 47 -15.15 5.69 -6.03
N THR A 48 -14.47 4.57 -5.85
CA THR A 48 -15.10 3.26 -5.66
C THR A 48 -14.86 2.78 -4.23
N VAL A 49 -15.90 2.35 -3.53
CA VAL A 49 -15.78 1.62 -2.26
C VAL A 49 -16.00 0.14 -2.53
N SER A 50 -15.19 -0.73 -1.94
CA SER A 50 -15.31 -2.19 -2.09
C SER A 50 -14.96 -2.90 -0.80
N MET A 51 -15.61 -4.04 -0.58
CA MET A 51 -15.33 -4.95 0.53
C MET A 51 -14.62 -6.20 0.03
N HIS A 52 -13.63 -6.66 0.80
CA HIS A 52 -12.78 -7.80 0.50
C HIS A 52 -12.59 -8.66 1.74
N GLU A 53 -12.19 -9.91 1.52
CA GLU A 53 -11.89 -10.86 2.60
C GLU A 53 -10.59 -10.49 3.34
N SER A 54 -9.64 -9.84 2.66
CA SER A 54 -8.39 -9.35 3.26
C SER A 54 -7.78 -8.19 2.45
N ALA A 55 -6.75 -7.54 2.99
CA ALA A 55 -5.98 -6.51 2.31
C ALA A 55 -5.29 -7.05 1.05
N GLU A 56 -4.74 -8.27 1.10
CA GLU A 56 -4.09 -8.94 -0.02
C GLU A 56 -5.08 -9.25 -1.15
N HIS A 57 -6.31 -9.64 -0.80
CA HIS A 57 -7.36 -9.86 -1.79
C HIS A 57 -7.72 -8.55 -2.50
N ALA A 58 -7.79 -7.44 -1.76
CA ALA A 58 -8.02 -6.13 -2.34
C ALA A 58 -6.87 -5.75 -3.28
N ARG A 59 -5.61 -5.85 -2.83
CA ARG A 59 -4.42 -5.58 -3.64
C ARG A 59 -4.43 -6.40 -4.92
N ASN A 60 -4.67 -7.72 -4.84
CA ASN A 60 -4.69 -8.60 -6.01
C ASN A 60 -5.74 -8.17 -7.03
N ARG A 61 -6.94 -7.77 -6.59
CA ARG A 61 -7.99 -7.28 -7.50
C ARG A 61 -7.56 -6.01 -8.24
N TRP A 62 -7.00 -5.03 -7.52
CA TRP A 62 -6.62 -3.75 -8.13
C TRP A 62 -5.31 -3.85 -8.94
N SER A 63 -4.44 -4.81 -8.58
CA SER A 63 -3.22 -5.18 -9.32
C SER A 63 -3.50 -5.68 -10.73
N MET A 64 -4.73 -6.13 -11.03
CA MET A 64 -5.12 -6.49 -12.39
C MET A 64 -5.22 -5.27 -13.33
N VAL A 65 -5.38 -4.07 -12.77
CA VAL A 65 -5.54 -2.82 -13.54
C VAL A 65 -4.26 -1.98 -13.47
N VAL A 66 -3.71 -1.80 -12.27
CA VAL A 66 -2.46 -1.08 -12.02
C VAL A 66 -1.67 -1.88 -10.97
N PRO A 67 -0.39 -2.23 -11.20
CA PRO A 67 0.43 -2.88 -10.18
C PRO A 67 0.48 -2.05 -8.89
N VAL A 68 0.07 -2.63 -7.77
CA VAL A 68 -0.01 -1.94 -6.47
C VAL A 68 0.56 -2.76 -5.33
N ASP A 69 1.06 -2.08 -4.31
CA ASP A 69 1.52 -2.64 -3.04
C ASP A 69 0.69 -2.13 -1.85
N ILE A 70 0.74 -2.86 -0.72
CA ILE A 70 0.05 -2.50 0.53
C ILE A 70 1.06 -1.95 1.52
N VAL A 71 0.73 -0.82 2.15
CA VAL A 71 1.55 -0.22 3.22
C VAL A 71 0.67 0.10 4.42
N TRP A 72 1.03 -0.38 5.61
CA TRP A 72 0.21 -0.26 6.84
C TRP A 72 0.57 0.93 7.74
N ASP A 73 1.73 1.57 7.57
CA ASP A 73 2.17 2.68 8.42
C ASP A 73 2.91 3.78 7.63
N ALA A 74 2.73 5.04 7.99
CA ALA A 74 3.44 6.18 7.41
C ALA A 74 4.96 6.16 7.66
N ASP A 75 5.43 5.43 8.68
CA ASP A 75 6.85 5.16 8.87
C ASP A 75 7.33 4.03 7.94
N ASP A 76 6.52 2.99 7.72
CA ASP A 76 6.78 1.95 6.71
C ASP A 76 6.82 2.53 5.29
N TRP A 77 6.06 3.59 5.04
CA TRP A 77 6.13 4.38 3.81
C TRP A 77 7.54 4.95 3.57
N ALA A 78 8.20 5.46 4.61
CA ALA A 78 9.56 5.98 4.49
C ALA A 78 10.57 4.85 4.17
N ASP A 79 10.36 3.66 4.73
CA ASP A 79 11.23 2.50 4.49
C ASP A 79 10.96 1.84 3.13
N ALA A 80 9.71 1.77 2.66
CA ALA A 80 9.36 1.33 1.31
C ALA A 80 10.01 2.23 0.25
N ILE A 81 9.99 3.56 0.45
CA ILE A 81 10.70 4.51 -0.41
C ILE A 81 12.22 4.27 -0.35
N ARG A 82 12.80 4.01 0.83
CA ARG A 82 14.24 3.71 0.95
C ARG A 82 14.64 2.43 0.23
N LEU A 83 13.82 1.38 0.28
CA LEU A 83 14.07 0.09 -0.36
C LEU A 83 13.98 0.17 -1.89
N THR A 84 13.06 0.97 -2.44
CA THR A 84 13.00 1.25 -3.88
C THR A 84 14.12 2.19 -4.35
N SER A 85 14.52 3.13 -3.49
CA SER A 85 15.63 4.06 -3.74
C SER A 85 17.03 3.42 -3.59
N ALA A 86 17.15 2.31 -2.86
CA ALA A 86 18.42 1.62 -2.65
C ALA A 86 18.99 0.97 -3.93
N ASN A 87 18.20 0.89 -5.01
CA ASN A 87 18.64 0.50 -6.35
C ASN A 87 18.88 1.68 -7.30
N VAL A 88 18.81 2.93 -6.82
CA VAL A 88 19.24 4.10 -7.60
C VAL A 88 20.76 4.14 -7.54
N LEU A 89 21.38 3.37 -8.42
CA LEU A 89 22.76 3.62 -8.81
C LEU A 89 22.77 4.93 -9.61
N ASP A 90 23.78 5.77 -9.38
CA ASP A 90 24.09 6.85 -10.31
C ASP A 90 24.34 6.28 -11.72
N ARG A 91 24.33 7.13 -12.75
CA ARG A 91 24.59 6.72 -14.14
C ARG A 91 25.89 5.93 -14.35
N ASP A 92 26.79 5.96 -13.37
CA ASP A 92 28.09 5.28 -13.35
C ASP A 92 28.13 3.98 -12.52
N GLY A 93 27.03 3.56 -11.90
CA GLY A 93 26.97 2.35 -11.07
C GLY A 93 27.36 2.55 -9.61
N SER A 94 27.53 3.79 -9.13
CA SER A 94 27.84 4.09 -7.73
C SER A 94 26.58 4.23 -6.87
N PRO A 95 26.61 3.85 -5.58
CA PRO A 95 25.49 4.07 -4.66
C PRO A 95 25.27 5.57 -4.41
N TYR A 96 24.03 6.02 -4.58
CA TYR A 96 23.64 7.43 -4.44
C TYR A 96 23.97 7.97 -3.03
N ARG A 97 24.78 9.03 -2.94
CA ARG A 97 25.07 9.72 -1.68
C ARG A 97 24.28 11.01 -1.60
N HIS A 98 23.39 11.11 -0.61
CA HIS A 98 22.72 12.37 -0.31
C HIS A 98 23.75 13.48 -0.03
N PRO A 99 23.60 14.67 -0.64
CA PRO A 99 24.41 15.82 -0.27
C PRO A 99 24.04 16.21 1.17
N GLN A 100 25.03 16.15 2.06
CA GLN A 100 24.87 16.67 3.43
C GLN A 100 24.80 18.20 3.37
N LEU A 101 23.75 18.77 3.96
CA LEU A 101 23.60 20.20 4.19
C LEU A 101 24.49 20.66 5.35
#